data_AF-A0A0Q7YJ20-F1
#
_entry.id   AF-A0A0Q7YJ20-F1
#
_cell.length_a   1.000
_cell.length_b   1.000
_cell.length_c   1.000
_cell.angle_alpha   90.00
_cell.angle_beta   90.00
_cell.angle_gamma   90.00
#
_symmetry.space_group_name_H-M   'P 1'
#
loop_
_entity.id
_entity.type
_entity.pdbx_description
1 polymer ?
#
loop_
_entity_poly.entity_id
_entity_poly.type
_entity_poly.pdbx_seq_one_letter_code
_entity_poly.pdbx_strand_id
1 'polypeptide(L)'
;MPVSVTYPGVYIQELPSGVRTVSGVATSIAAFVGRALRGPVNQPLTCFNYGDFTRRFGGLWASGPMSYAVDDFYGNGGGQAEIVRLFKPNAPDDDGIALLEIGALALRAASPGSWGNALAGTATHPDIADPVGAAAAAVKYGLDVADLFDIRIEDKTTGAVEIFRNLTVKATGGARRFDRVLAAESSLVQCQLNIDGTPKLGNRPSNNATGAGADGNDGAALLDTDYIGDAATKTGIYALKKADIFNLLCIPPDERDGTLPRTVNEKAAQFCKDERAVLIVDPPADWDDKPDEAAGLVKTKQLDGATSVLSLSFADNAALYFPRILRRDPKRGGQIDSFVPCGAVAGIIARTDTNRGVWKSPAGMSATLAGVEGLSVKLTDEENGLLNPIGVNCLRSFPGTGLTVWGARTLRGSDQLSDDYKYLAVRRLALFIEESLYRGTQWVVFEGNDEPLWAQIRLSVGTFMQRLFKQGAFQGTSPRDAYFVKCDGSTTTQDDRNQGIVNIVVGFAPLLPAEFVVISIQQIRNAA
;
A
#
# COMPACT_ATOMS: atom_id res chain seq x y z
N MET A 1 -43.06 -17.02 -13.16
CA MET A 1 -44.40 -17.53 -12.81
C MET A 1 -44.28 -19.04 -12.61
N PRO A 2 -44.93 -19.63 -11.59
CA PRO A 2 -44.97 -21.08 -11.43
C PRO A 2 -45.65 -21.72 -12.65
N VAL A 3 -45.10 -22.83 -13.14
CA VAL A 3 -45.68 -23.56 -14.29
C VAL A 3 -47.02 -24.15 -13.85
N SER A 4 -48.10 -23.74 -14.51
CA SER A 4 -49.43 -24.32 -14.29
C SER A 4 -49.53 -25.62 -15.08
N VAL A 5 -49.47 -26.75 -14.38
CA VAL A 5 -49.55 -28.09 -14.97
C VAL A 5 -51.02 -28.46 -15.23
N THR A 6 -51.37 -28.73 -16.49
CA THR A 6 -52.76 -28.94 -16.93
C THR A 6 -52.99 -30.30 -17.61
N TYR A 7 -51.95 -31.09 -17.85
CA TYR A 7 -52.05 -32.43 -18.44
C TYR A 7 -50.84 -33.31 -18.06
N PRO A 8 -50.94 -34.64 -18.18
CA PRO A 8 -49.80 -35.53 -17.97
C PRO A 8 -48.74 -35.29 -19.05
N GLY A 9 -47.55 -34.83 -18.65
CA GLY A 9 -46.44 -34.52 -19.56
C GLY A 9 -45.19 -34.06 -18.82
N VAL A 10 -44.09 -33.85 -19.56
CA VAL A 10 -42.86 -33.24 -19.02
C VAL A 10 -42.91 -31.74 -19.27
N TYR A 11 -42.82 -30.95 -18.21
CA TYR A 11 -42.78 -29.49 -18.28
C TYR A 11 -41.34 -28.99 -18.07
N ILE A 12 -40.90 -28.06 -18.91
CA ILE A 12 -39.59 -27.41 -18.79
C ILE A 12 -39.82 -25.99 -18.23
N GLN A 13 -39.19 -25.69 -17.11
CA GLN A 13 -39.14 -24.35 -16.54
C GLN A 13 -37.69 -23.88 -16.53
N GLU A 14 -37.40 -22.79 -17.23
CA GLU A 14 -36.11 -22.12 -17.11
C GLU A 14 -36.12 -21.28 -15.83
N LEU A 15 -35.46 -21.79 -14.79
CA LEU A 15 -35.16 -21.02 -13.59
C LEU A 15 -33.91 -20.17 -13.86
N PRO A 16 -33.93 -18.85 -13.58
CA PRO A 16 -32.70 -18.07 -13.66
C PRO A 16 -31.68 -18.66 -12.69
N SER A 17 -30.51 -19.04 -13.22
CA SER A 17 -29.40 -19.52 -12.41
C SER A 17 -28.84 -18.33 -11.63
N GLY A 18 -29.34 -18.12 -10.42
CA GLY A 18 -28.89 -17.08 -9.49
C GLY A 18 -27.56 -17.41 -8.81
N VAL A 19 -26.67 -18.18 -9.45
CA VAL A 19 -25.39 -18.57 -8.83
C VAL A 19 -24.47 -17.35 -8.82
N ARG A 20 -24.40 -16.70 -7.66
CA ARG A 20 -23.44 -15.62 -7.41
C ARG A 20 -22.09 -16.25 -7.08
N THR A 21 -21.04 -15.84 -7.77
CA THR A 21 -19.69 -16.42 -7.62
C THR A 21 -18.83 -15.55 -6.71
N VAL A 22 -18.05 -16.20 -5.83
CA VAL A 22 -16.98 -15.51 -5.10
C VAL A 22 -15.73 -15.42 -5.98
N SER A 23 -15.25 -14.20 -6.19
CA SER A 23 -13.96 -13.89 -6.81
C SER A 23 -12.90 -13.69 -5.74
N GLY A 24 -11.65 -14.08 -6.06
CA GLY A 24 -10.52 -13.77 -5.20
C GLY A 24 -10.22 -12.27 -5.23
N VAL A 25 -9.89 -11.70 -4.07
CA VAL A 25 -9.37 -10.33 -3.98
C VAL A 25 -7.91 -10.24 -4.44
N ALA A 26 -7.38 -9.03 -4.57
CA ALA A 26 -5.95 -8.85 -4.75
C ALA A 26 -5.17 -9.38 -3.53
N THR A 27 -3.97 -9.93 -3.75
CA THR A 27 -3.18 -10.61 -2.70
C THR A 27 -1.91 -9.86 -2.30
N SER A 28 -1.49 -8.87 -3.10
CA SER A 28 -0.19 -8.22 -2.99
C SER A 28 -0.20 -6.71 -3.29
N ILE A 29 -1.30 -6.02 -3.00
CA ILE A 29 -1.32 -4.55 -3.01
C ILE A 29 -0.55 -4.06 -1.77
N ALA A 30 0.53 -3.32 -1.98
CA ALA A 30 1.37 -2.82 -0.89
C ALA A 30 1.03 -1.37 -0.53
N ALA A 31 0.74 -1.12 0.74
CA ALA A 31 0.57 0.22 1.27
C ALA A 31 1.90 0.74 1.81
N PHE A 32 2.28 1.97 1.43
CA PHE A 32 3.44 2.67 1.97
C PHE A 32 2.99 3.94 2.70
N VAL A 33 3.44 4.09 3.93
CA VAL A 33 3.13 5.25 4.78
C VAL A 33 4.43 5.92 5.19
N GLY A 34 4.57 7.22 4.90
CA GLY A 34 5.80 7.98 5.19
C GLY A 34 5.83 9.30 4.43
N ARG A 35 6.99 9.97 4.41
CA ARG A 35 7.12 11.27 3.72
C ARG A 35 7.55 11.09 2.27
N ALA A 36 7.08 12.01 1.44
CA ALA A 36 7.48 12.15 0.05
C ALA A 36 7.74 13.63 -0.28
N LEU A 37 8.43 13.88 -1.40
CA LEU A 37 8.82 15.22 -1.83
C LEU A 37 7.61 16.12 -2.12
N ARG A 38 6.56 15.57 -2.75
CA ARG A 38 5.30 16.27 -3.04
C ARG A 38 4.11 15.32 -3.03
N GLY A 39 2.90 15.84 -3.30
CA GLY A 39 1.67 15.05 -3.41
C GLY A 39 0.71 15.28 -2.22
N PRO A 40 -0.53 14.80 -2.31
CA PRO A 40 -1.54 15.07 -1.30
C PRO A 40 -1.20 14.38 0.03
N VAL A 41 -1.43 15.08 1.14
CA VAL A 41 -1.16 14.61 2.49
C VAL A 41 -2.39 13.86 3.05
N ASN A 42 -2.19 12.74 3.74
CA ASN A 42 -3.25 11.93 4.35
C ASN A 42 -4.36 11.48 3.36
N GLN A 43 -3.99 11.31 2.09
CA GLN A 43 -4.86 10.78 1.05
C GLN A 43 -4.13 9.64 0.34
N PRO A 44 -4.64 8.40 0.42
CA PRO A 44 -4.05 7.29 -0.30
C PRO A 44 -4.24 7.50 -1.80
N LEU A 45 -3.16 7.37 -2.56
CA LEU A 45 -3.21 7.32 -4.01
C LEU A 45 -2.63 6.01 -4.53
N THR A 46 -3.39 5.35 -5.38
CA THR A 46 -2.94 4.16 -6.10
C THR A 46 -1.90 4.51 -7.16
N CYS A 47 -0.77 3.81 -7.12
CA CYS A 47 0.28 3.81 -8.13
C CYS A 47 0.44 2.40 -8.71
N PHE A 48 0.53 2.29 -10.04
CA PHE A 48 0.70 1.00 -10.73
C PHE A 48 2.14 0.75 -11.21
N ASN A 49 3.00 1.76 -11.11
CA ASN A 49 4.40 1.68 -11.48
C ASN A 49 5.17 2.82 -10.81
N TYR A 50 6.50 2.72 -10.83
CA TYR A 50 7.37 3.74 -10.25
C TYR A 50 7.31 5.11 -10.96
N GLY A 51 6.95 5.13 -12.25
CA GLY A 51 6.74 6.37 -13.01
C GLY A 51 5.54 7.17 -12.49
N ASP A 52 4.45 6.50 -12.12
CA ASP A 52 3.28 7.13 -11.48
C ASP A 52 3.64 7.72 -10.12
N PHE A 53 4.43 6.99 -9.32
CA PHE A 53 4.95 7.51 -8.05
C PHE A 53 5.83 8.73 -8.30
N THR A 54 6.74 8.68 -9.27
CA THR A 54 7.63 9.80 -9.62
C THR A 54 6.84 11.05 -10.00
N ARG A 55 5.82 10.88 -10.85
CA ARG A 55 4.96 11.98 -11.30
C ARG A 55 4.18 12.61 -10.14
N ARG A 56 3.56 11.80 -9.29
CA ARG A 56 2.63 12.27 -8.24
C ARG A 56 3.34 12.69 -6.94
N PHE A 57 4.41 12.01 -6.57
CA PHE A 57 5.09 12.17 -5.28
C PHE A 57 6.53 12.68 -5.37
N GLY A 58 7.08 12.84 -6.58
CA GLY A 58 8.39 13.46 -6.81
C GLY A 58 9.56 12.48 -6.93
N GLY A 59 9.31 11.17 -6.87
CA GLY A 59 10.32 10.12 -7.09
C GLY A 59 11.27 9.97 -5.90
N LEU A 60 12.53 9.55 -6.17
CA LEU A 60 13.55 9.39 -5.14
C LEU A 60 13.82 10.73 -4.45
N TRP A 61 13.76 10.71 -3.12
CA TRP A 61 14.04 11.88 -2.29
C TRP A 61 14.94 11.46 -1.12
N ALA A 62 16.14 12.05 -1.06
CA ALA A 62 17.19 11.65 -0.12
C ALA A 62 16.74 11.67 1.36
N SER A 63 15.91 12.66 1.71
CA SER A 63 15.34 12.83 3.05
C SER A 63 14.08 12.01 3.31
N GLY A 64 13.57 11.26 2.33
CA GLY A 64 12.37 10.44 2.46
C GLY A 64 12.65 8.97 2.12
N PRO A 65 13.02 8.15 3.11
CA PRO A 65 13.30 6.72 2.92
C PRO A 65 12.15 5.93 2.26
N MET A 66 10.90 6.39 2.41
CA MET A 66 9.75 5.81 1.71
C MET A 66 9.92 5.76 0.19
N SER A 67 10.52 6.78 -0.42
CA SER A 67 10.74 6.80 -1.86
C SER A 67 11.64 5.66 -2.35
N TYR A 68 12.64 5.29 -1.54
CA TYR A 68 13.54 4.19 -1.81
C TYR A 68 12.83 2.83 -1.62
N ALA A 69 12.02 2.68 -0.58
CA ALA A 69 11.23 1.47 -0.36
C ALA A 69 10.21 1.23 -1.49
N VAL A 70 9.58 2.28 -2.02
CA VAL A 70 8.65 2.18 -3.16
C VAL A 70 9.40 1.81 -4.45
N ASP A 71 10.58 2.37 -4.69
CA ASP A 71 11.46 1.99 -5.80
C ASP A 71 11.87 0.51 -5.71
N ASP A 72 12.27 0.05 -4.52
CA ASP A 72 12.64 -1.35 -4.28
C ASP A 72 11.45 -2.29 -4.48
N PHE A 73 10.24 -1.87 -4.09
CA PHE A 73 9.02 -2.65 -4.31
C PHE A 73 8.77 -2.93 -5.79
N TYR A 74 8.74 -1.88 -6.63
CA TYR A 74 8.53 -2.06 -8.07
C TYR A 74 9.71 -2.79 -8.72
N GLY A 75 10.96 -2.52 -8.29
CA GLY A 75 12.16 -3.21 -8.78
C GLY A 75 12.18 -4.71 -8.47
N ASN A 76 11.51 -5.14 -7.39
CA ASN A 76 11.45 -6.55 -6.98
C ASN A 76 10.19 -7.30 -7.46
N GLY A 77 9.35 -6.67 -8.29
CA GLY A 77 8.17 -7.29 -8.90
C GLY A 77 6.84 -6.89 -8.26
N GLY A 78 6.80 -5.81 -7.51
CA GLY A 78 5.57 -5.16 -7.07
C GLY A 78 4.75 -4.59 -8.24
N GLY A 79 3.43 -4.75 -8.20
CA GLY A 79 2.53 -4.33 -9.28
C GLY A 79 1.65 -3.12 -8.93
N GLN A 80 1.11 -3.06 -7.72
CA GLN A 80 0.22 -1.98 -7.28
C GLN A 80 0.59 -1.56 -5.86
N ALA A 81 0.68 -0.26 -5.64
CA ALA A 81 0.94 0.32 -4.33
C ALA A 81 -0.06 1.42 -3.98
N GLU A 82 -0.48 1.47 -2.72
CA GLU A 82 -1.23 2.57 -2.13
C GLU A 82 -0.28 3.45 -1.34
N ILE A 83 -0.13 4.71 -1.75
CA ILE A 83 0.84 5.62 -1.14
C ILE A 83 0.11 6.64 -0.27
N VAL A 84 0.44 6.67 1.02
CA VAL A 84 -0.02 7.69 1.96
C VAL A 84 1.16 8.56 2.34
N ARG A 85 1.13 9.80 1.88
CA ARG A 85 2.10 10.82 2.28
C ARG A 85 1.70 11.42 3.62
N LEU A 86 2.66 11.44 4.54
CA LEU A 86 2.60 12.18 5.80
C LEU A 86 3.38 13.49 5.67
N PHE A 87 2.93 14.50 6.40
CA PHE A 87 3.57 15.79 6.49
C PHE A 87 3.34 16.35 7.89
N LYS A 88 4.41 16.80 8.54
CA LYS A 88 4.35 17.46 9.83
C LYS A 88 4.77 18.94 9.66
N PRO A 89 3.84 19.89 9.88
CA PRO A 89 4.15 21.31 9.96
C PRO A 89 5.30 21.64 10.93
N ASN A 90 6.12 22.65 10.59
CA ASN A 90 7.13 23.16 11.53
C ASN A 90 6.48 23.96 12.67
N ALA A 91 5.35 24.60 12.40
CA ALA A 91 4.54 25.38 13.34
C ALA A 91 3.04 25.17 13.08
N PRO A 92 2.14 25.44 14.05
CA PRO A 92 0.70 25.24 13.87
C PRO A 92 0.08 26.00 12.69
N ASP A 93 0.62 27.18 12.36
CA ASP A 93 0.15 28.04 11.27
C ASP A 93 0.97 27.88 9.96
N ASP A 94 1.89 26.92 9.91
CA ASP A 94 2.72 26.63 8.75
C ASP A 94 2.11 25.47 7.93
N ASP A 95 1.46 25.78 6.82
CA ASP A 95 0.92 24.74 5.92
C ASP A 95 2.00 24.09 5.04
N GLY A 96 3.22 24.62 5.03
CA GLY A 96 4.34 24.15 4.23
C GLY A 96 4.18 24.33 2.71
N ILE A 97 3.14 25.03 2.27
CA ILE A 97 2.81 25.19 0.85
C ILE A 97 3.48 26.45 0.31
N ALA A 98 4.24 26.31 -0.78
CA ALA A 98 4.84 27.46 -1.43
C ALA A 98 3.77 28.42 -1.99
N LEU A 99 3.92 29.72 -1.71
CA LEU A 99 3.09 30.77 -2.28
C LEU A 99 3.68 31.22 -3.61
N LEU A 100 2.82 31.47 -4.61
CA LEU A 100 3.20 31.92 -5.94
C LEU A 100 2.32 33.11 -6.32
N GLU A 101 2.90 34.31 -6.29
CA GLU A 101 2.21 35.52 -6.72
C GLU A 101 2.60 35.89 -8.16
N ILE A 102 1.65 35.82 -9.09
CA ILE A 102 1.86 36.21 -10.49
C ILE A 102 1.15 37.55 -10.72
N GLY A 103 1.86 38.65 -10.45
CA GLY A 103 1.26 39.98 -10.48
C GLY A 103 0.14 40.11 -9.44
N ALA A 104 -1.12 40.23 -9.89
CA ALA A 104 -2.28 40.35 -9.00
C ALA A 104 -2.94 38.99 -8.66
N LEU A 105 -2.43 37.88 -9.18
CA LEU A 105 -2.95 36.55 -8.93
C LEU A 105 -2.23 35.89 -7.76
N ALA A 106 -3.00 35.47 -6.76
CA ALA A 106 -2.50 34.75 -5.60
C ALA A 106 -2.70 33.24 -5.77
N LEU A 107 -1.62 32.54 -6.07
CA LEU A 107 -1.58 31.09 -6.23
C LEU A 107 -0.76 30.47 -5.09
N ARG A 108 -0.91 29.16 -4.93
CA ARG A 108 -0.08 28.34 -4.05
C ARG A 108 0.22 27.01 -4.73
N ALA A 109 1.28 26.34 -4.32
CA ALA A 109 1.58 24.99 -4.80
C ALA A 109 0.43 24.01 -4.45
N ALA A 110 0.27 22.95 -5.24
CA ALA A 110 -0.80 21.97 -5.02
C ALA A 110 -0.62 21.13 -3.75
N SER A 111 0.60 21.10 -3.17
CA SER A 111 0.88 20.34 -1.95
C SER A 111 2.09 20.92 -1.19
N PRO A 112 2.20 20.66 0.12
CA PRO A 112 3.34 21.09 0.92
C PRO A 112 4.67 20.53 0.39
N GLY A 113 5.77 21.25 0.63
CA GLY A 113 7.12 20.84 0.25
C GLY A 113 7.93 21.95 -0.41
N SER A 114 9.25 21.88 -0.27
CA SER A 114 10.20 22.83 -0.84
C SER A 114 10.24 22.80 -2.37
N TRP A 115 9.73 21.73 -3.00
CA TRP A 115 9.54 21.62 -4.44
C TRP A 115 8.75 22.78 -5.05
N GLY A 116 7.79 23.34 -4.30
CA GLY A 116 6.97 24.47 -4.75
C GLY A 116 7.79 25.74 -4.99
N ASN A 117 8.96 25.88 -4.37
CA ASN A 117 9.85 27.03 -4.55
C ASN A 117 10.51 27.05 -5.95
N ALA A 118 10.50 25.91 -6.66
CA ALA A 118 11.00 25.82 -8.03
C ALA A 118 9.94 26.21 -9.08
N LEU A 119 8.70 26.47 -8.67
CA LEU A 119 7.64 26.89 -9.57
C LEU A 119 7.87 28.32 -10.04
N ALA A 120 7.69 28.53 -11.34
CA ALA A 120 7.66 29.84 -11.96
C ALA A 120 6.39 29.98 -12.78
N GLY A 121 5.76 31.14 -12.67
CA GLY A 121 4.53 31.46 -13.40
C GLY A 121 4.70 32.70 -14.24
N THR A 122 4.08 32.70 -15.42
CA THR A 122 3.97 33.87 -16.29
C THR A 122 2.53 34.05 -16.71
N ALA A 123 2.00 35.26 -16.56
CA ALA A 123 0.69 35.63 -17.09
C ALA A 123 0.85 36.48 -18.35
N THR A 124 0.08 36.15 -19.39
CA THR A 124 0.08 36.87 -20.66
C THR A 124 -1.33 37.23 -21.11
N HIS A 125 -1.44 38.31 -21.87
CA HIS A 125 -2.70 38.78 -22.43
C HIS A 125 -2.92 38.15 -23.81
N PRO A 126 -3.95 37.29 -23.98
CA PRO A 126 -4.17 36.56 -25.23
C PRO A 126 -4.48 37.50 -26.40
N ASP A 127 -5.04 38.68 -26.14
CA ASP A 127 -5.36 39.70 -27.15
C ASP A 127 -4.13 40.32 -27.81
N ILE A 128 -2.96 40.24 -27.17
CA ILE A 128 -1.70 40.73 -27.75
C ILE A 128 -1.09 39.67 -28.68
N ALA A 129 -1.25 38.39 -28.36
CA ALA A 129 -0.69 37.27 -29.13
C ALA A 129 -1.63 36.79 -30.26
N ASP A 130 -2.94 36.76 -30.02
CA ASP A 130 -3.98 36.36 -30.96
C ASP A 130 -5.27 37.19 -30.74
N PRO A 131 -5.36 38.40 -31.33
CA PRO A 131 -6.52 39.28 -31.18
C PRO A 131 -7.83 38.64 -31.67
N VAL A 132 -7.77 37.81 -32.71
CA VAL A 132 -8.95 37.19 -33.33
C VAL A 132 -9.46 36.04 -32.47
N GLY A 133 -8.56 35.19 -31.98
CA GLY A 133 -8.90 34.09 -31.08
C GLY A 133 -9.42 34.57 -29.72
N ALA A 134 -8.82 35.63 -29.15
CA ALA A 134 -9.27 36.22 -27.90
C ALA A 134 -10.69 36.82 -28.03
N ALA A 135 -10.99 37.50 -29.14
CA ALA A 135 -12.34 38.02 -29.43
C ALA A 135 -13.38 36.90 -29.59
N ALA A 136 -13.03 35.82 -30.28
CA ALA A 136 -13.92 34.66 -30.41
C ALA A 136 -14.18 33.95 -29.07
N ALA A 137 -13.16 33.84 -28.21
CA ALA A 137 -13.27 33.27 -26.87
C ALA A 137 -14.14 34.17 -25.95
N ALA A 138 -13.94 35.48 -26.00
CA ALA A 138 -14.73 36.47 -25.27
C ALA A 138 -16.24 36.34 -25.60
N VAL A 139 -16.59 36.29 -26.89
CA VAL A 139 -17.99 36.08 -27.33
C VAL A 139 -18.54 34.72 -26.86
N LYS A 140 -17.75 33.65 -26.98
CA LYS A 140 -18.17 32.30 -26.58
C LYS A 140 -18.50 32.21 -25.08
N TYR A 141 -17.76 32.91 -24.24
CA TYR A 141 -17.90 32.84 -22.78
C TYR A 141 -18.68 34.03 -22.18
N GLY A 142 -19.16 34.96 -23.00
CA GLY A 142 -19.90 36.15 -22.54
C GLY A 142 -19.03 37.09 -21.68
N LEU A 143 -17.76 37.22 -22.03
CA LEU A 143 -16.75 38.03 -21.33
C LEU A 143 -16.23 39.12 -22.28
N ASP A 144 -15.58 40.15 -21.72
CA ASP A 144 -14.83 41.10 -22.53
C ASP A 144 -13.42 40.54 -22.79
N VAL A 145 -12.83 40.89 -23.93
CA VAL A 145 -11.43 40.54 -24.24
C VAL A 145 -10.48 41.05 -23.15
N ALA A 146 -10.82 42.20 -22.56
CA ALA A 146 -10.08 42.83 -21.48
C ALA A 146 -10.12 42.04 -20.14
N ASP A 147 -10.90 40.96 -20.04
CA ASP A 147 -11.01 40.12 -18.85
C ASP A 147 -10.25 38.80 -18.96
N LEU A 148 -9.73 38.48 -20.16
CA LEU A 148 -9.09 37.21 -20.45
C LEU A 148 -7.57 37.29 -20.22
N PHE A 149 -6.99 36.25 -19.67
CA PHE A 149 -5.54 36.09 -19.55
C PHE A 149 -5.16 34.62 -19.67
N ASP A 150 -3.92 34.38 -20.05
CA ASP A 150 -3.32 33.05 -20.09
C ASP A 150 -2.31 32.93 -18.95
N ILE A 151 -2.22 31.76 -18.33
CA ILE A 151 -1.18 31.45 -17.35
C ILE A 151 -0.32 30.31 -17.90
N ARG A 152 0.99 30.48 -17.84
CA ARG A 152 1.98 29.41 -18.00
C ARG A 152 2.67 29.17 -16.67
N ILE A 153 2.58 27.95 -16.15
CA ILE A 153 3.30 27.50 -14.96
C ILE A 153 4.39 26.52 -15.40
N GLU A 154 5.58 26.67 -14.84
CA GLU A 154 6.74 25.84 -15.10
C GLU A 154 7.38 25.39 -13.78
N ASP A 155 7.60 24.09 -13.63
CA ASP A 155 8.46 23.54 -12.58
C ASP A 155 9.89 23.49 -13.11
N LYS A 156 10.76 24.38 -12.64
CA LYS A 156 12.15 24.48 -13.10
C LYS A 156 13.01 23.26 -12.77
N THR A 157 12.57 22.41 -11.84
CA THR A 157 13.32 21.20 -11.45
C THR A 157 13.03 20.06 -12.41
N THR A 158 11.76 19.86 -12.77
CA THR A 158 11.33 18.75 -13.62
C THR A 158 11.18 19.13 -15.09
N GLY A 159 11.09 20.43 -15.40
CA GLY A 159 10.76 20.95 -16.72
C GLY A 159 9.28 20.77 -17.10
N ALA A 160 8.42 20.37 -16.15
CA ALA A 160 6.99 20.24 -16.40
C ALA A 160 6.35 21.61 -16.61
N VAL A 161 5.54 21.75 -17.66
CA VAL A 161 4.87 23.01 -18.02
C VAL A 161 3.37 22.78 -18.14
N GLU A 162 2.58 23.60 -17.44
CA GLU A 162 1.12 23.67 -17.57
C GLU A 162 0.75 25.02 -18.19
N ILE A 163 -0.05 25.01 -19.26
CA ILE A 163 -0.51 26.24 -19.92
C ILE A 163 -2.04 26.26 -19.92
N PHE A 164 -2.60 27.28 -19.28
CA PHE A 164 -4.03 27.51 -19.20
C PHE A 164 -4.38 28.75 -20.01
N ARG A 165 -5.28 28.60 -20.98
CA ARG A 165 -5.66 29.67 -21.91
C ARG A 165 -7.07 30.20 -21.63
N ASN A 166 -7.27 31.49 -21.88
CA ASN A 166 -8.55 32.20 -21.77
C ASN A 166 -9.19 32.07 -20.38
N LEU A 167 -8.39 32.29 -19.34
CA LEU A 167 -8.84 32.35 -17.94
C LEU A 167 -9.40 33.73 -17.61
N THR A 168 -10.23 33.81 -16.57
CA THR A 168 -10.76 35.08 -16.05
C THR A 168 -10.87 35.09 -14.52
N VAL A 169 -10.86 36.30 -13.94
CA VAL A 169 -11.15 36.55 -12.52
C VAL A 169 -12.61 36.97 -12.28
N LYS A 170 -13.38 37.29 -13.33
CA LYS A 170 -14.77 37.76 -13.20
C LYS A 170 -15.69 36.65 -12.68
N ALA A 171 -16.59 37.02 -11.76
CA ALA A 171 -17.60 36.10 -11.23
C ALA A 171 -18.55 35.55 -12.30
N THR A 172 -18.80 36.32 -13.37
CA THR A 172 -19.60 35.93 -14.54
C THR A 172 -18.91 34.90 -15.44
N GLY A 173 -17.61 34.65 -15.24
CA GLY A 173 -16.78 33.75 -16.05
C GLY A 173 -17.07 32.26 -15.92
N GLY A 174 -18.02 31.86 -15.07
CA GLY A 174 -18.53 30.50 -15.00
C GLY A 174 -17.42 29.44 -14.87
N ALA A 175 -17.28 28.58 -15.88
CA ALA A 175 -16.31 27.48 -15.92
C ALA A 175 -14.87 27.91 -16.26
N ARG A 176 -14.66 29.15 -16.76
CA ARG A 176 -13.33 29.69 -17.10
C ARG A 176 -12.71 30.54 -16.00
N ARG A 177 -13.39 30.64 -14.85
CA ARG A 177 -12.82 31.26 -13.66
C ARG A 177 -11.57 30.49 -13.22
N PHE A 178 -10.45 31.19 -13.02
CA PHE A 178 -9.15 30.52 -12.91
C PHE A 178 -9.07 29.55 -11.73
N ASP A 179 -9.71 29.84 -10.60
CA ASP A 179 -9.78 28.95 -9.44
C ASP A 179 -10.40 27.58 -9.78
N ARG A 180 -11.47 27.57 -10.58
CA ARG A 180 -12.18 26.35 -11.00
C ARG A 180 -11.38 25.56 -12.02
N VAL A 181 -10.74 26.25 -12.96
CA VAL A 181 -9.88 25.61 -13.98
C VAL A 181 -8.67 24.99 -13.30
N LEU A 182 -7.99 25.72 -12.40
CA LEU A 182 -6.84 25.18 -11.67
C LEU A 182 -7.24 24.00 -10.76
N ALA A 183 -8.38 24.08 -10.07
CA ALA A 183 -8.85 22.96 -9.26
C ALA A 183 -9.20 21.69 -10.07
N ALA A 184 -9.56 21.84 -11.34
CA ALA A 184 -9.94 20.72 -12.20
C ALA A 184 -8.78 20.17 -13.05
N GLU A 185 -7.88 21.05 -13.51
CA GLU A 185 -6.88 20.72 -14.54
C GLU A 185 -5.43 20.83 -14.07
N SER A 186 -5.14 21.58 -12.99
CA SER A 186 -3.74 21.79 -12.54
C SER A 186 -3.28 20.71 -11.56
N SER A 187 -2.07 20.21 -11.80
CA SER A 187 -1.37 19.31 -10.89
C SER A 187 -0.27 20.02 -10.08
N LEU A 188 0.12 21.23 -10.49
CA LEU A 188 1.21 21.98 -9.88
C LEU A 188 0.74 23.08 -8.92
N VAL A 189 -0.35 23.79 -9.25
CA VAL A 189 -0.79 24.98 -8.49
C VAL A 189 -2.28 24.98 -8.21
N GLN A 190 -2.68 25.70 -7.18
CA GLN A 190 -4.06 25.97 -6.82
C GLN A 190 -4.23 27.46 -6.51
N CYS A 191 -5.47 27.96 -6.60
CA CYS A 191 -5.79 29.30 -6.13
C CYS A 191 -5.65 29.37 -4.60
N GLN A 192 -5.07 30.46 -4.10
CA GLN A 192 -5.03 30.73 -2.66
C GLN A 192 -6.47 31.00 -2.16
N LEU A 193 -6.78 30.52 -0.96
CA LEU A 193 -8.04 30.83 -0.29
C LEU A 193 -7.85 31.96 0.72
N ASN A 194 -8.87 32.80 0.86
CA ASN A 194 -8.99 33.73 1.97
C ASN A 194 -9.28 32.97 3.28
N ILE A 195 -9.18 33.64 4.43
CA ILE A 195 -9.45 33.07 5.76
C ILE A 195 -10.88 32.50 5.84
N ASP A 196 -11.83 33.08 5.10
CA ASP A 196 -13.23 32.64 5.03
C ASP A 196 -13.45 31.43 4.10
N GLY A 197 -12.38 30.88 3.50
CA GLY A 197 -12.42 29.76 2.57
C GLY A 197 -12.83 30.13 1.13
N THR A 198 -13.06 31.41 0.83
CA THR A 198 -13.35 31.86 -0.54
C THR A 198 -12.08 31.98 -1.39
N PRO A 199 -12.13 31.74 -2.71
CA PRO A 199 -10.96 31.90 -3.58
C PRO A 199 -10.52 33.36 -3.65
N LYS A 200 -9.21 33.60 -3.49
CA LYS A 200 -8.58 34.92 -3.58
C LYS A 200 -8.37 35.28 -5.05
N LEU A 201 -9.44 35.79 -5.68
CA LEU A 201 -9.46 36.00 -7.13
C LEU A 201 -8.60 37.18 -7.62
N GLY A 202 -8.32 38.17 -6.76
CA GLY A 202 -7.51 39.34 -7.13
C GLY A 202 -8.06 40.12 -8.32
N ASN A 203 -7.15 40.75 -9.08
CA ASN A 203 -7.45 41.47 -10.33
C ASN A 203 -6.81 40.74 -11.52
N ARG A 204 -7.21 41.10 -12.75
CA ARG A 204 -6.52 40.61 -13.97
C ARG A 204 -5.03 40.98 -13.86
N PRO A 205 -4.10 40.03 -14.03
CA PRO A 205 -2.67 40.32 -13.95
C PRO A 205 -2.22 41.21 -15.11
N SER A 206 -1.14 41.96 -14.91
CA SER A 206 -0.47 42.71 -16.00
C SER A 206 0.10 41.75 -17.05
N ASN A 207 0.18 42.21 -18.31
CA ASN A 207 0.81 41.40 -19.35
C ASN A 207 2.29 41.14 -19.02
N ASN A 208 2.76 39.92 -19.27
CA ASN A 208 4.09 39.43 -18.92
C ASN A 208 4.42 39.51 -17.41
N ALA A 209 3.40 39.55 -16.54
CA ALA A 209 3.64 39.42 -15.10
C ALA A 209 4.27 38.06 -14.82
N THR A 210 5.34 38.05 -14.02
CA THR A 210 6.03 36.83 -13.59
C THR A 210 5.92 36.66 -12.09
N GLY A 211 6.00 35.40 -11.64
CA GLY A 211 6.03 35.02 -10.24
C GLY A 211 6.93 33.81 -10.04
N ALA A 212 7.49 33.69 -8.84
CA ALA A 212 8.22 32.51 -8.42
C ALA A 212 7.67 32.02 -7.08
N GLY A 213 7.71 30.71 -6.88
CA GLY A 213 7.30 30.09 -5.63
C GLY A 213 8.26 30.46 -4.50
N ALA A 214 7.72 30.77 -3.33
CA ALA A 214 8.48 31.04 -2.11
C ALA A 214 7.81 30.38 -0.89
N ASP A 215 8.57 30.27 0.20
CA ASP A 215 8.10 29.82 1.52
C ASP A 215 7.60 28.38 1.65
N GLY A 216 7.73 27.56 0.59
CA GLY A 216 7.49 26.11 0.68
C GLY A 216 8.56 25.41 1.50
N ASN A 217 8.16 24.46 2.35
CA ASN A 217 9.08 23.70 3.18
C ASN A 217 8.67 22.22 3.30
N ASP A 218 9.65 21.36 3.59
CA ASP A 218 9.45 19.89 3.64
C ASP A 218 8.88 19.40 4.98
N GLY A 219 8.61 20.31 5.92
CA GLY A 219 8.13 20.01 7.27
C GLY A 219 9.21 19.47 8.20
N ALA A 220 8.83 19.29 9.47
CA ALA A 220 9.66 18.75 10.52
C ALA A 220 9.70 17.20 10.49
N ALA A 221 10.57 16.61 11.31
CA ALA A 221 10.60 15.16 11.49
C ALA A 221 9.29 14.65 12.09
N LEU A 222 8.80 13.51 11.59
CA LEU A 222 7.54 12.91 12.03
C LEU A 222 7.64 12.42 13.48
N LEU A 223 6.57 12.64 14.24
CA LEU A 223 6.38 12.05 15.56
C LEU A 223 5.52 10.78 15.46
N ASP A 224 5.53 9.95 16.51
CA ASP A 224 4.66 8.77 16.63
C ASP A 224 3.18 9.10 16.31
N THR A 225 2.71 10.26 16.76
CA THR A 225 1.34 10.73 16.54
C THR A 225 1.03 11.04 15.09
N ASP A 226 2.02 11.44 14.30
CA ASP A 226 1.84 11.75 12.87
C ASP A 226 1.73 10.46 12.05
N TYR A 227 2.49 9.43 12.45
CA TYR A 227 2.36 8.08 11.88
C TYR A 227 1.02 7.44 12.23
N ILE A 228 0.66 7.43 13.52
CA ILE A 228 -0.59 6.80 13.99
C ILE A 228 -1.80 7.57 13.45
N GLY A 229 -1.77 8.89 13.53
CA GLY A 229 -2.87 9.77 13.15
C GLY A 229 -4.12 9.55 14.00
N ASP A 230 -5.27 9.89 13.42
CA ASP A 230 -6.57 9.81 14.05
C ASP A 230 -7.55 9.00 13.17
N ALA A 231 -8.24 8.05 13.80
CA ALA A 231 -9.12 7.11 13.12
C ALA A 231 -10.44 7.75 12.61
N ALA A 232 -10.93 8.79 13.28
CA ALA A 232 -12.18 9.46 12.92
C ALA A 232 -11.99 10.38 11.71
N THR A 233 -10.87 11.10 11.70
CA THR A 233 -10.45 12.00 10.61
C THR A 233 -9.71 11.29 9.48
N LYS A 234 -9.36 10.01 9.67
CA LYS A 234 -8.64 9.15 8.71
C LYS A 234 -7.31 9.78 8.28
N THR A 235 -6.44 10.05 9.25
CA THR A 235 -5.07 10.56 9.06
C THR A 235 -4.03 9.51 9.49
N GLY A 236 -2.76 9.70 9.15
CA GLY A 236 -1.70 8.73 9.48
C GLY A 236 -1.94 7.39 8.77
N ILE A 237 -1.68 6.28 9.48
CA ILE A 237 -2.01 4.92 9.00
C ILE A 237 -3.51 4.74 8.71
N TYR A 238 -4.39 5.44 9.44
CA TYR A 238 -5.84 5.34 9.22
C TYR A 238 -6.30 6.03 7.94
N ALA A 239 -5.45 6.81 7.27
CA ALA A 239 -5.74 7.32 5.93
C ALA A 239 -5.96 6.19 4.92
N LEU A 240 -5.36 5.01 5.15
CA LEU A 240 -5.57 3.81 4.32
C LEU A 240 -7.02 3.32 4.34
N LYS A 241 -7.85 3.68 5.33
CA LYS A 241 -9.30 3.42 5.31
C LYS A 241 -10.06 4.19 4.22
N LYS A 242 -9.39 5.06 3.47
CA LYS A 242 -9.92 5.72 2.27
C LYS A 242 -9.58 4.92 0.99
N ALA A 243 -8.63 3.99 1.04
CA ALA A 243 -8.34 3.07 -0.05
C ALA A 243 -9.32 1.89 -0.04
N ASP A 244 -9.46 1.21 -1.17
CA ASP A 244 -10.37 0.06 -1.32
C ASP A 244 -9.83 -1.20 -0.62
N ILE A 245 -8.57 -1.55 -0.89
CA ILE A 245 -7.92 -2.73 -0.32
C ILE A 245 -6.40 -2.56 -0.34
N PHE A 246 -5.74 -3.08 0.69
CA PHE A 246 -4.29 -3.32 0.72
C PHE A 246 -4.03 -4.64 1.44
N ASN A 247 -2.94 -5.31 1.11
CA ASN A 247 -2.59 -6.63 1.65
C ASN A 247 -1.30 -6.61 2.47
N LEU A 248 -0.38 -5.72 2.10
CA LEU A 248 0.93 -5.57 2.73
C LEU A 248 1.06 -4.12 3.21
N LEU A 249 1.58 -3.89 4.40
CA LEU A 249 1.87 -2.57 4.94
C LEU A 249 3.37 -2.42 5.18
N CYS A 250 3.95 -1.36 4.62
CA CYS A 250 5.34 -0.98 4.80
C CYS A 250 5.39 0.44 5.40
N ILE A 251 6.06 0.58 6.54
CA ILE A 251 6.24 1.87 7.21
C ILE A 251 7.74 2.10 7.42
N PRO A 252 8.44 2.63 6.40
CA PRO A 252 9.84 2.99 6.54
C PRO A 252 9.99 4.14 7.56
N PRO A 253 11.10 4.17 8.32
CA PRO A 253 11.41 5.27 9.23
C PRO A 253 11.55 6.59 8.47
N ASP A 254 11.35 7.70 9.18
CA ASP A 254 11.48 9.05 8.61
C ASP A 254 12.93 9.34 8.23
N GLU A 255 13.85 8.90 9.08
CA GLU A 255 15.29 9.03 8.87
C GLU A 255 15.88 7.73 8.34
N ARG A 256 16.94 7.86 7.54
CA ARG A 256 17.56 6.73 6.85
C ARG A 256 18.19 5.72 7.79
N ASP A 257 18.90 6.22 8.79
CA ASP A 257 19.47 5.51 9.93
C ASP A 257 18.50 5.46 11.12
N GLY A 258 17.25 5.89 10.91
CA GLY A 258 16.19 5.83 11.90
C GLY A 258 15.68 4.41 12.15
N THR A 259 14.97 4.30 13.26
CA THR A 259 14.18 3.12 13.64
C THR A 259 12.73 3.55 13.81
N LEU A 260 11.80 2.76 13.28
CA LEU A 260 10.39 3.06 13.50
C LEU A 260 10.04 2.84 14.99
N PRO A 261 9.38 3.80 15.65
CA PRO A 261 8.99 3.65 17.05
C PRO A 261 8.12 2.41 17.28
N ARG A 262 8.35 1.71 18.39
CA ARG A 262 7.60 0.50 18.76
C ARG A 262 6.09 0.73 18.84
N THR A 263 5.68 1.88 19.39
CA THR A 263 4.29 2.34 19.48
C THR A 263 3.60 2.37 18.11
N VAL A 264 4.30 2.83 17.08
CA VAL A 264 3.82 2.87 15.70
C VAL A 264 3.71 1.45 15.14
N ASN A 265 4.71 0.59 15.35
CA ASN A 265 4.66 -0.82 14.96
C ASN A 265 3.47 -1.55 15.61
N GLU A 266 3.22 -1.35 16.90
CA GLU A 266 2.10 -1.98 17.62
C GLU A 266 0.75 -1.53 17.08
N LYS A 267 0.57 -0.24 16.82
CA LYS A 267 -0.66 0.29 16.23
C LYS A 267 -0.84 -0.13 14.78
N ALA A 268 0.23 -0.18 14.00
CA ALA A 268 0.21 -0.68 12.63
C ALA A 268 -0.14 -2.17 12.58
N ALA A 269 0.41 -2.99 13.47
CA ALA A 269 0.11 -4.41 13.57
C ALA A 269 -1.36 -4.65 13.96
N GLN A 270 -1.88 -3.87 14.92
CA GLN A 270 -3.30 -3.88 15.27
C GLN A 270 -4.18 -3.49 14.06
N PHE A 271 -3.83 -2.42 13.37
CA PHE A 271 -4.55 -1.98 12.18
C PHE A 271 -4.54 -3.02 11.05
N CYS A 272 -3.39 -3.67 10.80
CA CYS A 272 -3.29 -4.78 9.85
C CYS A 272 -4.14 -5.99 10.24
N LYS A 273 -4.33 -6.26 11.54
CA LYS A 273 -5.23 -7.32 12.00
C LYS A 273 -6.69 -7.00 11.66
N ASP A 274 -7.10 -5.76 11.89
CA ASP A 274 -8.47 -5.30 11.63
C ASP A 274 -8.80 -5.26 10.13
N GLU A 275 -7.84 -4.82 9.30
CA GLU A 275 -8.00 -4.69 7.84
C GLU A 275 -7.56 -5.95 7.06
N ARG A 276 -7.28 -7.06 7.74
CA ARG A 276 -6.82 -8.34 7.14
C ARG A 276 -5.57 -8.21 6.25
N ALA A 277 -4.64 -7.33 6.62
CA ALA A 277 -3.35 -7.12 5.97
C ALA A 277 -2.18 -7.67 6.80
N VAL A 278 -0.98 -7.68 6.21
CA VAL A 278 0.27 -8.06 6.88
C VAL A 278 1.21 -6.86 6.96
N LEU A 279 1.73 -6.57 8.17
CA LEU A 279 2.81 -5.62 8.39
C LEU A 279 4.17 -6.27 8.11
N ILE A 280 4.95 -5.65 7.22
CA ILE A 280 6.36 -6.02 7.01
C ILE A 280 7.18 -5.11 7.91
N VAL A 281 7.80 -5.71 8.92
CA VAL A 281 8.54 -5.00 9.95
C VAL A 281 10.02 -4.97 9.57
N ASP A 282 10.59 -3.78 9.64
CA ASP A 282 12.00 -3.54 9.40
C ASP A 282 12.83 -3.70 10.68
N PRO A 283 14.12 -4.03 10.57
CA PRO A 283 14.98 -4.16 11.73
C PRO A 283 15.38 -2.76 12.23
N PRO A 284 15.47 -2.57 13.56
CA PRO A 284 16.09 -1.39 14.16
C PRO A 284 17.49 -1.11 13.61
N ALA A 285 17.84 0.16 13.48
CA ALA A 285 19.14 0.59 12.97
C ALA A 285 20.31 0.10 13.83
N ASP A 286 20.11 0.08 15.15
CA ASP A 286 21.10 -0.29 16.14
C ASP A 286 21.38 -1.82 16.21
N TRP A 287 20.68 -2.62 15.40
CA TRP A 287 20.97 -4.05 15.25
C TRP A 287 22.18 -4.30 14.35
N ASP A 288 22.51 -3.33 13.49
CA ASP A 288 23.63 -3.41 12.55
C ASP A 288 24.93 -2.81 13.10
N ASP A 289 24.90 -2.17 14.28
CA ASP A 289 26.05 -1.45 14.88
C ASP A 289 27.26 -2.35 15.14
N LYS A 290 27.00 -3.64 15.45
CA LYS A 290 28.02 -4.66 15.69
C LYS A 290 27.78 -5.89 14.82
N PRO A 291 28.19 -5.87 13.55
CA PRO A 291 27.88 -6.94 12.60
C PRO A 291 28.29 -8.34 13.09
N ASP A 292 29.44 -8.46 13.77
CA ASP A 292 29.97 -9.74 14.26
C ASP A 292 29.20 -10.31 15.48
N GLU A 293 28.44 -9.47 16.20
CA GLU A 293 27.64 -9.87 17.38
C GLU A 293 26.13 -9.72 17.13
N ALA A 294 25.74 -9.33 15.91
CA ALA A 294 24.39 -8.88 15.59
C ALA A 294 23.35 -9.94 15.92
N ALA A 295 23.58 -11.21 15.57
CA ALA A 295 22.62 -12.28 15.84
C ALA A 295 22.33 -12.47 17.35
N GLY A 296 23.35 -12.34 18.20
CA GLY A 296 23.18 -12.42 19.66
C GLY A 296 22.44 -11.20 20.21
N LEU A 297 22.76 -10.01 19.71
CA LEU A 297 22.11 -8.75 20.07
C LEU A 297 20.63 -8.76 19.69
N VAL A 298 20.33 -9.11 18.45
CA VAL A 298 18.97 -9.22 17.90
C VAL A 298 18.14 -10.19 18.73
N LYS A 299 18.70 -11.38 19.01
CA LYS A 299 18.00 -12.38 19.83
C LYS A 299 17.67 -11.85 21.22
N THR A 300 18.62 -11.18 21.86
CA THR A 300 18.43 -10.62 23.21
C THR A 300 17.37 -9.54 23.21
N LYS A 301 17.46 -8.56 22.30
CA LYS A 301 16.51 -7.45 22.20
C LYS A 301 15.11 -7.92 21.82
N GLN A 302 15.00 -8.87 20.90
CA GLN A 302 13.70 -9.35 20.44
C GLN A 302 12.97 -10.20 21.49
N LEU A 303 13.70 -10.88 22.38
CA LEU A 303 13.13 -11.62 23.51
C LEU A 303 12.82 -10.75 24.72
N ASP A 304 13.39 -9.54 24.79
CA ASP A 304 13.14 -8.60 25.88
C ASP A 304 11.85 -7.80 25.62
N GLY A 305 10.89 -7.95 26.52
CA GLY A 305 9.59 -7.28 26.45
C GLY A 305 9.65 -5.76 26.49
N ALA A 306 10.79 -5.14 26.85
CA ALA A 306 11.00 -3.69 26.80
C ALA A 306 11.60 -3.22 25.46
N THR A 307 12.50 -4.01 24.86
CA THR A 307 13.29 -3.61 23.68
C THR A 307 12.89 -4.32 22.38
N SER A 308 11.90 -5.21 22.42
CA SER A 308 11.38 -5.87 21.22
C SER A 308 10.77 -4.86 20.23
N VAL A 309 10.88 -5.16 18.94
CA VAL A 309 10.36 -4.29 17.86
C VAL A 309 8.83 -4.21 17.89
N LEU A 310 8.19 -5.28 18.36
CA LEU A 310 6.75 -5.44 18.45
C LEU A 310 6.40 -6.35 19.63
N SER A 311 5.30 -6.05 20.33
CA SER A 311 4.70 -6.98 21.30
C SER A 311 4.05 -8.18 20.60
N LEU A 312 4.10 -9.35 21.23
CA LEU A 312 3.50 -10.58 20.71
C LEU A 312 1.97 -10.54 20.61
N SER A 313 1.29 -9.59 21.27
CA SER A 313 -0.18 -9.49 21.30
C SER A 313 -0.83 -9.25 19.92
N PHE A 314 -0.09 -8.69 18.96
CA PHE A 314 -0.59 -8.39 17.60
C PHE A 314 0.34 -8.88 16.49
N ALA A 315 1.26 -9.80 16.84
CA ALA A 315 2.32 -10.28 15.95
C ALA A 315 1.87 -11.35 14.94
N ASP A 316 0.60 -11.79 14.96
CA ASP A 316 0.04 -12.77 14.02
C ASP A 316 0.15 -12.30 12.56
N ASN A 317 -0.08 -11.00 12.35
CA ASN A 317 -0.11 -10.35 11.04
C ASN A 317 1.17 -9.54 10.77
N ALA A 318 2.28 -9.88 11.41
CA ALA A 318 3.54 -9.17 11.24
C ALA A 318 4.69 -10.13 10.91
N ALA A 319 5.59 -9.72 10.02
CA ALA A 319 6.79 -10.47 9.66
C ALA A 319 7.99 -9.53 9.67
N LEU A 320 8.98 -9.84 10.52
CA LEU A 320 10.21 -9.08 10.67
C LEU A 320 11.29 -9.63 9.75
N TYR A 321 11.97 -8.74 9.02
CA TYR A 321 13.06 -9.09 8.12
C TYR A 321 14.36 -8.41 8.56
N PHE A 322 15.44 -9.18 8.65
CA PHE A 322 16.76 -8.71 9.05
C PHE A 322 17.80 -9.39 8.17
N PRO A 323 18.93 -8.76 7.80
CA PRO A 323 19.35 -7.39 8.09
C PRO A 323 18.87 -6.34 7.07
N ARG A 324 19.34 -5.09 7.22
CA ARG A 324 19.11 -4.02 6.25
C ARG A 324 19.83 -4.30 4.93
N ILE A 325 19.34 -3.68 3.85
CA ILE A 325 19.87 -3.86 2.49
C ILE A 325 20.80 -2.71 2.11
N LEU A 326 21.88 -3.02 1.40
CA LEU A 326 22.83 -2.03 0.87
C LEU A 326 22.56 -1.80 -0.62
N ARG A 327 22.32 -0.55 -1.00
CA ARG A 327 22.11 -0.15 -2.41
C ARG A 327 22.86 1.14 -2.73
N ARG A 328 23.13 1.36 -4.01
CA ARG A 328 23.65 2.65 -4.49
C ARG A 328 22.54 3.68 -4.47
N ASP A 329 22.85 4.86 -3.96
CA ASP A 329 21.94 6.00 -3.95
C ASP A 329 22.18 6.90 -5.16
N PRO A 330 21.26 6.95 -6.15
CA PRO A 330 21.39 7.83 -7.31
C PRO A 330 21.40 9.32 -6.93
N LYS A 331 20.81 9.70 -5.78
CA LYS A 331 20.76 11.09 -5.32
C LYS A 331 22.03 11.55 -4.59
N ARG A 332 22.91 10.62 -4.20
CA ARG A 332 24.21 10.90 -3.55
C ARG A 332 25.39 10.49 -4.43
N GLY A 333 25.24 10.56 -5.75
CA GLY A 333 26.31 10.24 -6.69
C GLY A 333 26.69 8.75 -6.73
N GLY A 334 25.77 7.86 -6.37
CA GLY A 334 25.97 6.41 -6.43
C GLY A 334 26.76 5.81 -5.26
N GLN A 335 26.86 6.52 -4.13
CA GLN A 335 27.39 5.98 -2.88
C GLN A 335 26.54 4.81 -2.39
N ILE A 336 27.19 3.79 -1.83
CA ILE A 336 26.50 2.66 -1.19
C ILE A 336 26.04 3.12 0.19
N ASP A 337 24.78 2.89 0.50
CA ASP A 337 24.16 3.27 1.77
C ASP A 337 23.18 2.19 2.24
N SER A 338 22.79 2.24 3.52
CA SER A 338 21.90 1.27 4.16
C SER A 338 20.44 1.71 4.10
N PHE A 339 19.55 0.77 3.76
CA PHE A 339 18.13 1.01 3.62
C PHE A 339 17.31 -0.13 4.23
N VAL A 340 16.08 0.20 4.62
CA VAL A 340 15.14 -0.78 5.16
C VAL A 340 14.69 -1.81 4.11
N PRO A 341 14.50 -3.09 4.49
CA PRO A 341 14.15 -4.15 3.54
C PRO A 341 12.66 -4.21 3.15
N CYS A 342 11.73 -3.54 3.85
CA CYS A 342 10.29 -3.73 3.67
C CYS A 342 9.82 -3.64 2.21
N GLY A 343 10.31 -2.64 1.47
CA GLY A 343 9.96 -2.42 0.07
C GLY A 343 10.37 -3.57 -0.83
N ALA A 344 11.64 -3.99 -0.74
CA ALA A 344 12.16 -5.11 -1.52
C ALA A 344 11.44 -6.43 -1.20
N VAL A 345 11.18 -6.68 0.09
CA VAL A 345 10.47 -7.87 0.55
C VAL A 345 9.01 -7.85 0.06
N ALA A 346 8.31 -6.72 0.15
CA ALA A 346 6.96 -6.58 -0.38
C ALA A 346 6.91 -6.88 -1.89
N GLY A 347 7.93 -6.45 -2.64
CA GLY A 347 8.06 -6.74 -4.07
C GLY A 347 8.25 -8.24 -4.34
N ILE A 348 9.11 -8.91 -3.55
CA ILE A 348 9.31 -10.37 -3.64
C ILE A 348 8.03 -11.14 -3.32
N ILE A 349 7.26 -10.67 -2.32
CA ILE A 349 5.96 -11.24 -1.99
C ILE A 349 5.01 -11.12 -3.18
N ALA A 350 4.88 -9.93 -3.78
CA ALA A 350 4.04 -9.70 -4.94
C ALA A 350 4.45 -10.54 -6.16
N ARG A 351 5.76 -10.66 -6.40
CA ARG A 351 6.32 -11.51 -7.46
C ARG A 351 6.01 -12.98 -7.23
N THR A 352 6.10 -13.44 -5.98
CA THR A 352 5.81 -14.84 -5.63
C THR A 352 4.32 -15.14 -5.82
N ASP A 353 3.45 -14.26 -5.36
CA ASP A 353 2.00 -14.39 -5.51
C ASP A 353 1.57 -14.49 -6.97
N THR A 354 2.09 -13.60 -7.81
CA THR A 354 1.77 -13.58 -9.24
C THR A 354 2.20 -14.87 -9.93
N ASN A 355 3.36 -15.42 -9.55
CA ASN A 355 3.93 -16.59 -10.22
C ASN A 355 3.46 -17.93 -9.64
N ARG A 356 3.13 -17.99 -8.35
CA ARG A 356 2.96 -19.24 -7.60
C ARG A 356 1.75 -19.26 -6.65
N GLY A 357 1.04 -18.15 -6.53
CA GLY A 357 -0.08 -18.00 -5.60
C GLY A 357 0.33 -17.66 -4.17
N VAL A 358 -0.61 -17.09 -3.41
CA VAL A 358 -0.42 -16.59 -2.03
C VAL A 358 -0.01 -17.69 -1.03
N TRP A 359 -0.35 -18.95 -1.32
CA TRP A 359 -0.02 -20.11 -0.50
C TRP A 359 1.44 -20.56 -0.63
N LYS A 360 2.22 -20.01 -1.57
CA LYS A 360 3.66 -20.29 -1.67
C LYS A 360 4.45 -19.33 -0.79
N SER A 361 5.33 -19.87 0.05
CA SER A 361 6.24 -19.05 0.86
C SER A 361 7.16 -18.17 -0.02
N PRO A 362 7.24 -16.86 0.26
CA PRO A 362 8.07 -15.89 -0.46
C PRO A 362 9.54 -15.94 0.00
N ALA A 363 10.09 -17.15 0.10
CA ALA A 363 11.45 -17.42 0.57
C ALA A 363 12.09 -18.59 -0.20
N GLY A 364 13.41 -18.67 -0.10
CA GLY A 364 14.25 -19.70 -0.73
C GLY A 364 15.00 -19.18 -1.95
N MET A 365 15.56 -20.10 -2.75
CA MET A 365 16.45 -19.75 -3.87
C MET A 365 15.80 -18.92 -4.98
N SER A 366 14.46 -18.95 -5.11
CA SER A 366 13.72 -18.14 -6.09
C SER A 366 13.38 -16.73 -5.58
N ALA A 367 13.61 -16.45 -4.30
CA ALA A 367 13.30 -15.18 -3.65
C ALA A 367 14.51 -14.24 -3.68
N THR A 368 15.08 -14.03 -4.87
CA THR A 368 16.25 -13.15 -5.06
C THR A 368 15.89 -11.68 -5.02
N LEU A 369 16.73 -10.89 -4.35
CA LEU A 369 16.63 -9.43 -4.26
C LEU A 369 17.26 -8.80 -5.51
N ALA A 370 16.52 -7.93 -6.18
CA ALA A 370 16.97 -7.12 -7.30
C ALA A 370 17.30 -5.70 -6.82
N GLY A 371 18.34 -5.08 -7.42
CA GLY A 371 18.76 -3.72 -7.10
C GLY A 371 19.57 -3.58 -5.79
N VAL A 372 19.87 -4.69 -5.12
CA VAL A 372 20.63 -4.73 -3.86
C VAL A 372 22.05 -5.22 -4.12
N GLU A 373 23.06 -4.49 -3.60
CA GLU A 373 24.48 -4.84 -3.76
C GLU A 373 25.01 -5.70 -2.61
N GLY A 374 24.44 -5.54 -1.42
CA GLY A 374 24.87 -6.25 -0.23
C GLY A 374 23.85 -6.19 0.91
N LEU A 375 24.24 -6.79 2.03
CA LEU A 375 23.51 -6.74 3.29
C LEU A 375 24.40 -6.04 4.32
N SER A 376 23.80 -5.31 5.26
CA SER A 376 24.56 -4.65 6.33
C SER A 376 25.30 -5.65 7.21
N VAL A 377 24.69 -6.82 7.45
CA VAL A 377 25.28 -7.94 8.19
C VAL A 377 25.31 -9.20 7.31
N LYS A 378 26.42 -9.95 7.36
CA LYS A 378 26.52 -11.25 6.69
C LYS A 378 26.29 -12.36 7.70
N LEU A 379 25.14 -13.03 7.61
CA LEU A 379 24.77 -14.09 8.55
C LEU A 379 25.26 -15.48 8.13
N THR A 380 25.88 -16.16 9.08
CA THR A 380 26.21 -17.59 9.02
C THR A 380 24.99 -18.47 9.26
N ASP A 381 25.13 -19.78 9.03
CA ASP A 381 24.06 -20.75 9.27
C ASP A 381 23.71 -20.87 10.76
N GLU A 382 24.72 -20.81 11.64
CA GLU A 382 24.55 -20.88 13.09
C GLU A 382 23.80 -19.66 13.62
N GLU A 383 24.18 -18.46 13.18
CA GLU A 383 23.50 -17.21 13.54
C GLU A 383 22.05 -17.18 13.06
N ASN A 384 21.79 -17.63 11.83
CA ASN A 384 20.42 -17.78 11.34
C ASN A 384 19.62 -18.78 12.19
N GLY A 385 20.26 -19.87 12.63
CA GLY A 385 19.68 -20.85 13.55
C GLY A 385 19.28 -20.27 14.91
N LEU A 386 19.89 -19.15 15.33
CA LEU A 386 19.51 -18.43 16.56
C LEU A 386 18.29 -17.51 16.35
N LEU A 387 18.13 -16.96 15.14
CA LEU A 387 17.12 -15.95 14.81
C LEU A 387 15.81 -16.54 14.27
N ASN A 388 15.87 -17.61 13.49
CA ASN A 388 14.66 -18.24 12.93
C ASN A 388 13.68 -18.76 14.02
N PRO A 389 14.12 -19.35 15.15
CA PRO A 389 13.23 -19.80 16.22
C PRO A 389 12.49 -18.67 16.96
N ILE A 390 12.89 -17.41 16.79
CA ILE A 390 12.22 -16.25 17.40
C ILE A 390 11.40 -15.44 16.38
N GLY A 391 11.17 -16.00 15.18
CA GLY A 391 10.31 -15.37 14.16
C GLY A 391 10.99 -14.22 13.38
N VAL A 392 12.32 -14.12 13.43
CA VAL A 392 13.09 -13.17 12.62
C VAL A 392 13.47 -13.83 11.29
N ASN A 393 13.02 -13.25 10.18
CA ASN A 393 13.31 -13.76 8.84
C ASN A 393 14.62 -13.18 8.31
N CYS A 394 15.61 -14.05 8.08
CA CYS A 394 16.93 -13.61 7.65
C CYS A 394 17.00 -13.38 6.13
N LEU A 395 17.61 -12.28 5.71
CA LEU A 395 18.13 -12.08 4.35
C LEU A 395 19.55 -12.63 4.30
N ARG A 396 19.87 -13.39 3.25
CA ARG A 396 21.17 -14.07 3.14
C ARG A 396 21.78 -13.94 1.76
N SER A 397 23.08 -14.18 1.69
CA SER A 397 23.83 -14.26 0.44
C SER A 397 24.31 -15.70 0.24
N PHE A 398 23.98 -16.28 -0.92
CA PHE A 398 24.47 -17.60 -1.31
C PHE A 398 25.31 -17.51 -2.58
N PRO A 399 26.46 -18.22 -2.65
CA PRO A 399 27.20 -18.35 -3.90
C PRO A 399 26.31 -18.90 -5.03
N GLY A 400 26.31 -18.24 -6.19
CA GLY A 400 25.55 -18.65 -7.38
C GLY A 400 24.08 -18.20 -7.43
N THR A 401 23.40 -18.05 -6.30
CA THR A 401 22.00 -17.55 -6.25
C THR A 401 21.93 -16.04 -5.96
N GLY A 402 22.93 -15.49 -5.27
CA GLY A 402 22.96 -14.08 -4.87
C GLY A 402 22.24 -13.82 -3.55
N LEU A 403 21.71 -12.61 -3.39
CA LEU A 403 20.99 -12.17 -2.20
C LEU A 403 19.56 -12.68 -2.22
N THR A 404 19.12 -13.36 -1.17
CA THR A 404 17.80 -13.99 -1.09
C THR A 404 17.11 -13.79 0.25
N VAL A 405 15.79 -13.82 0.23
CA VAL A 405 14.96 -13.95 1.45
C VAL A 405 15.00 -15.40 1.91
N TRP A 406 15.51 -15.64 3.12
CA TRP A 406 15.75 -16.97 3.69
C TRP A 406 14.97 -17.20 5.00
N GLY A 407 13.70 -16.77 5.01
CA GLY A 407 12.75 -17.00 6.10
C GLY A 407 11.34 -16.54 5.70
N ALA A 408 10.31 -17.21 6.20
CA ALA A 408 8.91 -16.88 5.92
C ALA A 408 7.98 -17.18 7.13
N ARG A 409 8.44 -16.85 8.34
CA ARG A 409 7.68 -16.94 9.59
C ARG A 409 7.01 -15.61 9.93
N THR A 410 5.88 -15.67 10.63
CA THR A 410 5.30 -14.52 11.30
C THR A 410 6.05 -14.27 12.62
N LEU A 411 5.88 -13.11 13.24
CA LEU A 411 6.52 -12.79 14.52
C LEU A 411 5.98 -13.66 15.67
N ARG A 412 4.77 -14.22 15.56
CA ARG A 412 4.30 -15.29 16.47
C ARG A 412 4.77 -16.68 16.10
N GLY A 413 5.43 -16.85 14.96
CA GLY A 413 6.04 -18.11 14.55
C GLY A 413 7.29 -18.51 15.33
N SER A 414 7.48 -17.97 16.53
CA SER A 414 8.53 -18.41 17.44
C SER A 414 8.24 -19.86 17.87
N ASP A 415 9.27 -20.71 17.91
CA ASP A 415 9.11 -22.12 18.30
C ASP A 415 8.66 -22.30 19.76
N GLN A 416 8.71 -21.25 20.57
CA GLN A 416 8.15 -21.22 21.92
C GLN A 416 6.63 -21.05 21.95
N LEU A 417 6.05 -20.54 20.85
CA LEU A 417 4.62 -20.30 20.70
C LEU A 417 4.06 -21.34 19.73
N SER A 418 3.26 -22.27 20.25
CA SER A 418 2.52 -23.20 19.39
C SER A 418 1.35 -22.46 18.75
N ASP A 419 1.55 -21.93 17.54
CA ASP A 419 0.52 -21.21 16.76
C ASP A 419 0.35 -21.83 15.37
N ASP A 420 -0.90 -22.07 14.97
CA ASP A 420 -1.26 -22.60 13.65
C ASP A 420 -0.88 -21.63 12.51
N TYR A 421 -0.73 -20.33 12.82
CA TYR A 421 -0.33 -19.28 11.88
C TYR A 421 1.15 -18.90 11.96
N LYS A 422 2.00 -19.84 12.38
CA LYS A 422 3.46 -19.68 12.40
C LYS A 422 4.06 -19.24 11.06
N TYR A 423 3.52 -19.73 9.94
CA TYR A 423 4.06 -19.46 8.60
C TYR A 423 3.32 -18.32 7.89
N LEU A 424 4.09 -17.41 7.30
CA LEU A 424 3.57 -16.26 6.57
C LEU A 424 2.64 -16.67 5.42
N ALA A 425 2.99 -17.70 4.66
CA ALA A 425 2.15 -18.20 3.56
C ALA A 425 0.78 -18.72 4.05
N VAL A 426 0.76 -19.41 5.19
CA VAL A 426 -0.46 -19.95 5.79
C VAL A 426 -1.35 -18.81 6.27
N ARG A 427 -0.78 -17.82 6.97
CA ARG A 427 -1.54 -16.66 7.43
C ARG A 427 -2.07 -15.83 6.27
N ARG A 428 -1.26 -15.57 5.24
CA ARG A 428 -1.69 -14.81 4.06
C ARG A 428 -2.77 -15.54 3.25
N LEU A 429 -2.70 -16.87 3.14
CA LEU A 429 -3.77 -17.66 2.54
C LEU A 429 -5.08 -17.51 3.33
N ALA A 430 -5.02 -17.57 4.66
CA ALA A 430 -6.19 -17.37 5.52
C ALA A 430 -6.82 -15.99 5.30
N LEU A 431 -6.01 -14.92 5.37
CA LEU A 431 -6.47 -13.54 5.16
C LEU A 431 -7.09 -13.33 3.77
N PHE A 432 -6.48 -13.92 2.74
CA PHE A 432 -7.01 -13.88 1.38
C PHE A 432 -8.38 -14.57 1.26
N ILE A 433 -8.57 -15.73 1.91
CA ILE A 433 -9.85 -16.43 1.94
C ILE A 433 -10.87 -15.60 2.72
N GLU A 434 -10.53 -15.12 3.93
CA GLU A 434 -11.41 -14.30 4.77
C GLU A 434 -11.93 -13.07 4.02
N GLU A 435 -11.05 -12.31 3.36
CA GLU A 435 -11.43 -11.10 2.63
C GLU A 435 -12.24 -11.40 1.37
N SER A 436 -11.87 -12.46 0.63
CA SER A 436 -12.63 -12.90 -0.56
C SER A 436 -14.05 -13.34 -0.19
N LEU A 437 -14.19 -14.10 0.90
CA LEU A 437 -15.50 -14.53 1.38
C LEU A 437 -16.30 -13.34 1.89
N TYR A 438 -15.70 -12.46 2.70
CA TYR A 438 -16.37 -11.28 3.23
C TYR A 438 -16.99 -10.39 2.13
N ARG A 439 -16.25 -10.10 1.06
CA ARG A 439 -16.76 -9.34 -0.09
C ARG A 439 -17.75 -10.16 -0.92
N GLY A 440 -17.44 -11.43 -1.15
CA GLY A 440 -18.22 -12.34 -1.98
C GLY A 440 -19.57 -12.74 -1.40
N THR A 441 -19.78 -12.62 -0.08
CA THR A 441 -21.03 -12.97 0.61
C THR A 441 -21.85 -11.75 1.05
N GLN A 442 -21.49 -10.52 0.67
CA GLN A 442 -22.26 -9.31 1.03
C GLN A 442 -23.72 -9.36 0.59
N TRP A 443 -24.01 -10.07 -0.51
CA TRP A 443 -25.37 -10.22 -1.03
C TRP A 443 -26.30 -11.03 -0.14
N VAL A 444 -25.78 -11.79 0.83
CA VAL A 444 -26.57 -12.61 1.77
C VAL A 444 -27.38 -11.72 2.73
N VAL A 445 -26.90 -10.50 2.97
CA VAL A 445 -27.55 -9.55 3.87
C VAL A 445 -28.92 -9.16 3.31
N PHE A 446 -29.96 -9.24 4.15
CA PHE A 446 -31.38 -9.01 3.83
C PHE A 446 -32.07 -10.06 2.96
N GLU A 447 -31.44 -11.21 2.69
CA GLU A 447 -32.11 -12.36 2.08
C GLU A 447 -32.90 -13.19 3.10
N GLY A 448 -33.85 -14.01 2.63
CA GLY A 448 -34.63 -14.90 3.50
C GLY A 448 -33.75 -15.97 4.16
N ASN A 449 -33.64 -15.95 5.50
CA ASN A 449 -32.80 -16.86 6.29
C ASN A 449 -33.44 -18.26 6.41
N ASP A 450 -33.32 -19.06 5.36
CA ASP A 450 -33.79 -20.45 5.30
C ASP A 450 -32.88 -21.30 4.37
N GLU A 451 -33.13 -22.61 4.31
CA GLU A 451 -32.34 -23.60 3.57
C GLU A 451 -32.02 -23.22 2.10
N PRO A 452 -32.92 -22.57 1.31
CA PRO A 452 -32.58 -22.12 -0.03
C PRO A 452 -31.41 -21.15 -0.08
N LEU A 453 -31.32 -20.21 0.88
CA LEU A 453 -30.20 -19.26 1.00
C LEU A 453 -28.92 -20.01 1.39
N TRP A 454 -29.01 -20.88 2.39
CA TRP A 454 -27.86 -21.65 2.85
C TRP A 454 -27.28 -22.55 1.75
N ALA A 455 -28.13 -23.16 0.92
CA ALA A 455 -27.71 -23.94 -0.24
C ALA A 455 -26.94 -23.09 -1.27
N GLN A 456 -27.40 -21.87 -1.55
CA GLN A 456 -26.71 -20.93 -2.44
C GLN A 456 -25.34 -20.50 -1.88
N ILE A 457 -25.27 -20.23 -0.57
CA ILE A 457 -24.00 -19.91 0.12
C ILE A 457 -23.02 -21.08 -0.01
N ARG A 458 -23.45 -22.31 0.31
CA ARG A 458 -22.60 -23.51 0.21
C ARG A 458 -22.08 -23.71 -1.21
N LEU A 459 -22.93 -23.51 -2.23
CA LEU A 459 -22.53 -23.62 -3.62
C LEU A 459 -21.52 -22.53 -4.02
N SER A 460 -21.77 -21.28 -3.66
CA SER A 460 -20.93 -20.13 -3.99
C SER A 460 -19.53 -20.24 -3.37
N VAL A 461 -19.48 -20.42 -2.05
CA VAL A 461 -18.25 -20.57 -1.27
C VAL A 461 -17.53 -21.87 -1.65
N GLY A 462 -18.28 -22.97 -1.81
CA GLY A 462 -17.73 -24.26 -2.23
C GLY A 462 -17.07 -24.20 -3.61
N THR A 463 -17.63 -23.46 -4.56
CA THR A 463 -17.05 -23.26 -5.90
C THR A 463 -15.73 -22.48 -5.83
N PHE A 464 -15.64 -21.47 -4.96
CA PHE A 464 -14.42 -20.71 -4.74
C PHE A 464 -13.30 -21.57 -4.12
N MET A 465 -13.61 -22.29 -3.05
CA MET A 465 -12.66 -23.20 -2.40
C MET A 465 -12.20 -24.32 -3.34
N GLN A 466 -13.10 -24.86 -4.17
CA GLN A 466 -12.75 -25.87 -5.17
C GLN A 466 -11.78 -25.33 -6.22
N ARG A 467 -11.89 -24.04 -6.59
CA ARG A 467 -10.96 -23.40 -7.52
C ARG A 467 -9.56 -23.32 -6.91
N LEU A 468 -9.45 -22.93 -5.64
CA LEU A 468 -8.18 -22.88 -4.92
C LEU A 468 -7.56 -24.27 -4.78
N PHE A 469 -8.37 -25.29 -4.47
CA PHE A 469 -7.92 -26.67 -4.45
C PHE A 469 -7.32 -27.11 -5.79
N LYS A 470 -8.01 -26.83 -6.91
CA LYS A 470 -7.50 -27.14 -8.26
C LYS A 470 -6.21 -26.39 -8.63
N GLN A 471 -5.98 -25.22 -8.03
CA GLN A 471 -4.74 -24.47 -8.19
C GLN A 471 -3.60 -24.97 -7.28
N GLY A 472 -3.88 -25.96 -6.42
CA GLY A 472 -2.91 -26.53 -5.49
C GLY A 472 -2.67 -25.65 -4.25
N ALA A 473 -3.68 -24.91 -3.80
CA ALA A 473 -3.57 -24.06 -2.61
C ALA A 473 -3.62 -24.83 -1.27
N PHE A 474 -4.22 -26.03 -1.29
CA PHE A 474 -4.49 -26.83 -0.10
C PHE A 474 -3.75 -28.17 -0.13
N GLN A 475 -3.54 -28.73 1.06
CA GLN A 475 -3.05 -30.09 1.22
C GLN A 475 -4.19 -31.10 0.94
N GLY A 476 -3.82 -32.30 0.48
CA GLY A 476 -4.75 -33.41 0.30
C GLY A 476 -4.94 -33.79 -1.17
N THR A 477 -5.33 -35.04 -1.41
CA THR A 477 -5.58 -35.57 -2.76
C THR A 477 -7.05 -35.43 -3.16
N SER A 478 -7.95 -35.26 -2.19
CA SER A 478 -9.38 -35.07 -2.42
C SER A 478 -9.88 -33.74 -1.82
N PRO A 479 -10.92 -33.11 -2.42
CA PRO A 479 -11.52 -31.89 -1.85
C PRO A 479 -12.00 -32.03 -0.40
N ARG A 480 -12.44 -33.23 0.00
CA ARG A 480 -12.97 -33.50 1.34
C ARG A 480 -11.89 -33.43 2.42
N ASP A 481 -10.64 -33.76 2.06
CA ASP A 481 -9.49 -33.67 2.97
C ASP A 481 -8.91 -32.24 2.97
N ALA A 482 -9.13 -31.49 1.88
CA ALA A 482 -8.55 -30.18 1.65
C ALA A 482 -9.34 -29.01 2.24
N TYR A 483 -10.68 -29.05 2.16
CA TYR A 483 -11.53 -28.01 2.71
C TYR A 483 -12.95 -28.51 3.00
N PHE A 484 -13.67 -27.76 3.83
CA PHE A 484 -15.12 -27.96 4.00
C PHE A 484 -15.83 -26.61 4.12
N VAL A 485 -17.10 -26.61 3.72
CA VAL A 485 -18.01 -25.47 3.85
C VAL A 485 -19.30 -25.98 4.45
N LYS A 486 -19.65 -25.50 5.64
CA LYS A 486 -20.89 -25.83 6.34
C LYS A 486 -21.69 -24.55 6.56
N CYS A 487 -22.95 -24.59 6.15
CA CYS A 487 -23.94 -23.54 6.39
C CYS A 487 -25.27 -24.25 6.30
N ASP A 488 -25.83 -24.68 7.41
CA ASP A 488 -27.08 -25.45 7.48
C ASP A 488 -27.70 -25.31 8.88
N GLY A 489 -28.78 -26.06 9.15
CA GLY A 489 -29.42 -26.04 10.45
C GLY A 489 -28.58 -26.56 11.63
N SER A 490 -27.42 -27.18 11.37
CA SER A 490 -26.46 -27.57 12.42
C SER A 490 -25.50 -26.44 12.79
N THR A 491 -25.22 -25.51 11.86
CA THR A 491 -24.39 -24.31 12.14
C THR A 491 -25.24 -23.12 12.57
N THR A 492 -26.47 -23.00 12.07
CA THR A 492 -27.39 -21.89 12.36
C THR A 492 -28.60 -22.41 13.14
N THR A 493 -28.56 -22.21 14.46
CA THR A 493 -29.59 -22.66 15.40
C THR A 493 -30.90 -21.87 15.24
N GLN A 494 -31.99 -22.31 15.87
CA GLN A 494 -33.25 -21.56 15.82
C GLN A 494 -33.13 -20.19 16.49
N ASP A 495 -32.32 -20.06 17.55
CA ASP A 495 -32.07 -18.78 18.21
C ASP A 495 -31.27 -17.83 17.31
N ASP A 496 -30.26 -18.33 16.60
CA ASP A 496 -29.53 -17.56 15.58
C ASP A 496 -30.48 -17.03 14.50
N ARG A 497 -31.39 -17.89 14.01
CA ARG A 497 -32.40 -17.49 13.01
C ARG A 497 -33.34 -16.42 13.54
N ASN A 498 -33.80 -16.55 14.77
CA ASN A 498 -34.66 -15.56 15.42
C ASN A 498 -33.94 -14.20 15.60
N GLN A 499 -32.61 -14.22 15.73
CA GLN A 499 -31.75 -13.03 15.77
C GLN A 499 -31.30 -12.55 14.38
N GLY A 500 -31.70 -13.23 13.30
CA GLY A 500 -31.30 -12.89 11.93
C GLY A 500 -29.84 -13.22 11.58
N ILE A 501 -29.21 -14.11 12.34
CA ILE A 501 -27.80 -14.53 12.15
C ILE A 501 -27.74 -15.75 11.23
N VAL A 502 -26.74 -15.78 10.34
CA VAL A 502 -26.38 -16.94 9.50
C VAL A 502 -24.94 -17.30 9.77
N ASN A 503 -24.69 -18.53 10.21
CA ASN A 503 -23.36 -19.00 10.56
C ASN A 503 -22.77 -19.87 9.44
N ILE A 504 -21.74 -19.34 8.78
CA ILE A 504 -20.98 -20.02 7.73
C ILE A 504 -19.66 -20.50 8.34
N VAL A 505 -19.45 -21.81 8.39
CA VAL A 505 -18.19 -22.40 8.89
C VAL A 505 -17.40 -22.93 7.71
N VAL A 506 -16.21 -22.35 7.50
CA VAL A 506 -15.27 -22.75 6.46
C VAL A 506 -14.00 -23.25 7.12
N GLY A 507 -13.52 -24.42 6.72
CA GLY A 507 -12.22 -24.94 7.11
C GLY A 507 -11.38 -25.31 5.89
N PHE A 508 -10.07 -25.19 6.01
CA PHE A 508 -9.12 -25.54 4.96
C PHE A 508 -7.83 -26.12 5.54
N ALA A 509 -7.17 -27.00 4.79
CA ALA A 509 -5.89 -27.59 5.13
C ALA A 509 -4.77 -26.87 4.36
N PRO A 510 -3.94 -26.04 5.00
CA PRO A 510 -2.88 -25.30 4.32
C PRO A 510 -1.71 -26.19 3.91
N LEU A 511 -0.94 -25.75 2.92
CA LEU A 511 0.37 -26.32 2.62
C LEU A 511 1.43 -25.77 3.57
N LEU A 512 2.01 -26.63 4.39
CA LEU A 512 3.13 -26.27 5.26
C LEU A 512 4.46 -26.32 4.48
N PRO A 513 5.30 -25.27 4.55
CA PRO A 513 6.60 -25.27 3.87
C PRO A 513 7.58 -26.24 4.54
N ALA A 514 8.37 -26.94 3.72
CA ALA A 514 9.51 -27.73 4.20
C ALA A 514 10.71 -26.81 4.49
N GLU A 515 10.95 -26.47 5.75
CA GLU A 515 12.11 -25.65 6.17
C GLU A 515 13.40 -26.47 6.31
N PHE A 516 13.30 -27.78 6.57
CA PHE A 516 14.43 -28.64 6.86
C PHE A 516 14.43 -29.87 5.95
N VAL A 517 15.57 -30.21 5.37
CA VAL A 517 15.79 -31.43 4.60
C VAL A 517 16.96 -32.19 5.21
N VAL A 518 16.69 -33.38 5.73
CA VAL A 518 17.71 -34.24 6.37
C VAL A 518 18.07 -35.36 5.40
N ILE A 519 19.32 -35.36 4.91
CA ILE A 519 19.87 -36.44 4.09
C ILE A 519 20.66 -37.37 5.01
N SER A 520 20.22 -38.62 5.12
CA SER A 520 20.93 -39.67 5.88
C SER A 520 21.65 -40.60 4.91
N ILE A 521 22.97 -40.73 5.04
CA ILE A 521 23.80 -41.59 4.18
C ILE A 521 24.31 -42.76 5.03
N GLN A 522 24.07 -43.99 4.57
CA GLN A 522 24.58 -45.20 5.19
C GLN A 522 25.43 -45.99 4.19
N GLN A 523 26.64 -46.39 4.61
CA GLN A 523 27.45 -47.32 3.84
C GLN A 523 26.87 -48.73 3.98
N ILE A 524 26.39 -49.31 2.89
CA ILE A 524 25.98 -50.72 2.86
C ILE A 524 27.24 -51.58 2.85
N ARG A 525 27.41 -52.46 3.86
CA ARG A 525 28.41 -53.52 3.87
C ARG A 525 27.71 -54.83 3.55
N ASN A 526 27.95 -55.39 2.37
CA ASN A 526 27.55 -56.76 2.08
C ASN A 526 28.47 -57.69 2.87
N ALA A 527 27.92 -58.51 3.75
CA ALA A 527 28.68 -59.59 4.38
C ALA A 527 29.19 -60.52 3.27
N ALA A 528 30.51 -60.70 3.21
CA ALA A 528 31.18 -61.58 2.26
C ALA A 528 30.97 -63.06 2.62
#